data_AF-A0A7S1TMY6-F1
#
_entry.id   AF-A0A7S1TMY6-F1
#
_cell.length_a   1.000
_cell.length_b   1.000
_cell.length_c   1.000
_cell.angle_alpha   90.00
_cell.angle_beta   90.00
_cell.angle_gamma   90.00
#
_symmetry.space_group_name_H-M   'P 1'
#
loop_
_entity.id
_entity.type
_entity.pdbx_description
1 polymer ?
#
loop_
_entity_poly.entity_id
_entity_poly.type
_entity_poly.pdbx_seq_one_letter_code
_entity_poly.pdbx_strand_id
1 'polypeptide(L)'
;LDGLKYWVSGVLRWKLPTLLLGGGGYVDANVARLWVALTCEAVNAVHHLDLKLPQLVPEHNVFHLYGPGFEMATRAGPDRDFNSAEYIQTVVDKVFHEQTDQEF
;
A
#
# COMPACT_ATOMS: atom_id res chain seq x y z
N LEU A 1 1.16 6.06 -0.16
CA LEU A 1 1.25 4.98 0.84
C LEU A 1 -0.10 4.63 1.44
N ASP A 2 -0.93 5.62 1.79
CA ASP A 2 -2.18 5.39 2.54
C ASP A 2 -3.19 4.50 1.84
N GLY A 3 -3.33 4.61 0.51
CA GLY A 3 -4.22 3.72 -0.26
C GLY A 3 -3.84 2.24 -0.13
N LEU A 4 -2.54 1.90 -0.17
CA LEU A 4 -2.08 0.52 0.00
C LEU A 4 -2.24 0.03 1.44
N LYS A 5 -1.98 0.89 2.43
CA LYS A 5 -2.24 0.59 3.83
C LYS A 5 -3.72 0.24 4.04
N TYR A 6 -4.63 1.04 3.48
CA TYR A 6 -6.07 0.80 3.58
C TYR A 6 -6.47 -0.61 3.12
N TRP A 7 -5.94 -1.07 1.97
CA TRP A 7 -6.22 -2.41 1.45
C TRP A 7 -5.64 -3.51 2.32
N VAL A 8 -4.39 -3.39 2.77
CA VAL A 8 -3.75 -4.38 3.66
C VAL A 8 -4.54 -4.49 4.97
N SER A 9 -4.87 -3.37 5.62
CA SER A 9 -5.71 -3.39 6.82
C SER A 9 -7.08 -4.00 6.54
N GLY A 10 -7.63 -3.79 5.33
CA GLY A 10 -8.86 -4.41 4.86
C GLY A 10 -8.83 -5.93 4.88
N VAL A 11 -7.82 -6.52 4.23
CA VAL A 11 -7.62 -7.98 4.17
C VAL A 11 -7.34 -8.55 5.56
N LEU A 12 -6.48 -7.90 6.35
CA LEU A 12 -6.12 -8.40 7.68
C LEU A 12 -7.31 -8.42 8.66
N ARG A 13 -8.32 -7.56 8.47
CA ARG A 13 -9.56 -7.58 9.27
C ARG A 13 -10.39 -8.85 9.09
N TRP A 14 -10.17 -9.63 8.03
CA TRP A 14 -10.84 -10.92 7.86
C TRP A 14 -10.37 -11.98 8.85
N LYS A 15 -9.26 -11.74 9.57
CA LYS A 15 -8.70 -12.64 10.59
C LYS A 15 -8.39 -14.05 10.05
N LEU A 16 -8.02 -14.13 8.78
CA LEU A 16 -7.54 -15.36 8.15
C LEU A 16 -5.99 -15.37 8.12
N PRO A 17 -5.35 -16.54 8.15
CA PRO A 17 -3.91 -16.65 7.92
C PRO A 17 -3.54 -15.94 6.61
N THR A 18 -2.81 -14.84 6.72
CA THR A 18 -2.49 -13.96 5.59
C THR A 18 -0.99 -13.93 5.37
N LEU A 19 -0.58 -14.20 4.12
CA LEU A 19 0.80 -14.05 3.68
C LEU A 19 0.91 -12.76 2.87
N LEU A 20 1.63 -11.76 3.39
CA LEU A 20 1.95 -10.54 2.66
C LEU A 20 3.20 -10.78 1.80
N LEU A 21 3.06 -10.62 0.49
CA LEU A 21 4.12 -10.88 -0.48
C LEU A 21 4.58 -9.60 -1.17
N GLY A 22 5.88 -9.58 -1.48
CA GLY A 22 6.53 -8.61 -2.35
C GLY A 22 5.96 -8.53 -3.76
N GLY A 23 6.62 -7.75 -4.61
CA GLY A 23 6.30 -7.64 -6.02
C GLY A 23 7.21 -6.63 -6.71
N GLY A 24 6.72 -6.04 -7.80
CA GLY A 24 7.42 -4.97 -8.50
C GLY A 24 7.57 -3.71 -7.64
N GLY A 25 8.40 -2.79 -8.13
CA GLY A 25 8.72 -1.54 -7.46
C GLY A 25 10.09 -1.05 -7.93
N TYR A 26 10.11 0.06 -8.65
CA TYR A 26 11.28 0.46 -9.45
C TYR A 26 11.93 1.76 -8.96
N VAL A 27 11.55 2.19 -7.76
CA VAL A 27 12.17 3.31 -7.05
C VAL A 27 12.48 2.82 -5.64
N ASP A 28 13.71 2.35 -5.43
CA ASP A 28 14.13 1.60 -4.23
C ASP A 28 13.72 2.28 -2.91
N ALA A 29 13.95 3.59 -2.79
CA ALA A 29 13.58 4.35 -1.59
C ALA A 29 12.06 4.35 -1.33
N ASN A 30 11.23 4.43 -2.38
CA ASN A 30 9.78 4.36 -2.24
C ASN A 30 9.30 2.95 -1.91
N VAL A 31 9.95 1.93 -2.47
CA VAL A 31 9.69 0.53 -2.15
C VAL A 31 9.98 0.26 -0.67
N ALA A 32 11.13 0.73 -0.18
CA ALA A 32 11.49 0.59 1.23
C ALA A 32 10.51 1.33 2.17
N ARG A 33 10.14 2.59 1.85
CA ARG A 33 9.10 3.34 2.60
C ARG A 33 7.79 2.57 2.66
N LEU A 34 7.36 2.01 1.53
CA LEU A 34 6.12 1.24 1.43
C LEU A 34 6.18 0.00 2.31
N TRP A 35 7.21 -0.82 2.17
CA TRP A 35 7.29 -2.08 2.93
C TRP A 35 7.41 -1.84 4.42
N VAL A 36 8.18 -0.85 4.87
CA VAL A 36 8.22 -0.48 6.29
C VAL A 36 6.85 -0.03 6.80
N ALA A 37 6.10 0.77 6.02
CA ALA A 37 4.76 1.19 6.37
C ALA A 37 3.75 0.03 6.43
N LEU A 38 3.79 -0.90 5.48
CA LEU A 38 2.91 -2.07 5.46
C LEU A 38 3.24 -3.07 6.57
N THR A 39 4.53 -3.27 6.89
CA THR A 39 4.93 -4.11 8.02
C THR A 39 4.45 -3.52 9.35
N CYS A 40 4.60 -2.21 9.55
CA CYS A 40 4.08 -1.53 10.75
C CYS A 40 2.56 -1.71 10.87
N GLU A 41 1.83 -1.52 9.78
CA GLU A 41 0.38 -1.71 9.73
C GLU A 41 -0.03 -3.16 10.06
N ALA A 42 0.67 -4.15 9.51
CA ALA A 42 0.42 -5.56 9.79
C ALA A 42 0.69 -5.92 11.25
N VAL A 43 1.79 -5.44 11.82
CA VAL A 43 2.12 -5.63 13.25
C VAL A 43 1.04 -5.01 14.13
N ASN A 44 0.62 -3.78 13.84
CA ASN A 44 -0.47 -3.12 14.57
C ASN A 44 -1.78 -3.91 14.49
N ALA A 45 -2.15 -4.39 13.30
CA ALA A 45 -3.38 -5.13 13.09
C ALA A 45 -3.38 -6.49 13.81
N VAL A 46 -2.27 -7.24 13.76
CA VAL A 46 -2.15 -8.59 14.33
C VAL A 46 -1.99 -8.54 15.86
N HIS A 47 -1.21 -7.59 16.38
CA HIS A 47 -0.91 -7.49 17.81
C HIS A 47 -1.77 -6.47 18.56
N HIS A 48 -2.71 -5.82 17.88
CA HIS A 48 -3.57 -4.77 18.45
C HIS A 48 -2.77 -3.62 19.09
N LEU A 49 -1.74 -3.15 18.38
CA LEU A 49 -0.86 -2.05 18.80
C LEU A 49 -1.17 -0.76 18.04
N ASP A 50 -0.62 0.35 18.52
CA ASP A 50 -0.61 1.64 17.82
C ASP A 50 0.81 2.17 17.62
N LEU A 51 1.67 1.37 16.97
CA LEU A 51 3.01 1.79 16.61
C LEU A 51 2.95 2.89 15.55
N LYS A 52 3.72 3.96 15.76
CA LYS A 52 3.92 5.05 14.80
C LYS A 52 5.34 5.02 14.27
N LEU A 53 5.47 5.10 12.95
CA LEU A 53 6.76 5.27 12.31
C LEU A 53 7.28 6.70 12.52
N PRO A 54 8.61 6.89 12.59
CA PRO A 54 9.18 8.23 12.63
C PRO A 54 8.86 8.98 11.33
N GLN A 55 8.81 10.31 11.39
CA GLN A 55 8.61 11.14 10.20
C GLN A 55 9.83 11.12 9.28
N LEU A 56 11.02 11.09 9.87
CA LEU A 56 12.30 11.01 9.16
C LEU A 56 12.76 9.56 9.06
N VAL A 57 13.42 9.25 7.96
CA VAL A 57 14.09 7.98 7.74
C VAL A 57 15.27 7.90 8.72
N PRO A 58 15.42 6.82 9.51
CA PRO A 58 16.59 6.64 10.35
C PRO A 58 17.87 6.45 9.52
N GLU A 59 19.02 6.86 10.05
CA GLU A 59 20.30 6.65 9.36
C GLU A 59 20.61 5.17 9.14
N HIS A 60 21.05 4.83 7.93
CA HIS A 60 21.49 3.50 7.54
C HIS A 60 22.40 3.59 6.29
N ASN A 61 23.00 2.47 5.89
CA ASN A 61 23.98 2.38 4.78
C ASN A 61 23.52 3.02 3.45
N VAL A 62 22.25 2.90 3.09
CA VAL A 62 21.67 3.47 1.85
C VAL A 62 20.83 4.75 2.07
N PHE A 63 21.09 5.48 3.16
CA PHE A 63 20.28 6.65 3.57
C PHE A 63 20.24 7.77 2.51
N HIS A 64 21.32 7.93 1.75
CA HIS A 64 21.43 8.92 0.67
C HIS A 64 20.36 8.77 -0.43
N LEU A 65 19.78 7.57 -0.62
CA LEU A 65 18.71 7.32 -1.61
C LEU A 65 17.39 8.00 -1.24
N TYR A 66 17.22 8.45 -0.01
CA TYR A 66 15.99 9.08 0.48
C TYR A 66 15.98 10.61 0.33
N GLY A 67 17.09 11.19 -0.17
CA GLY A 67 17.20 12.62 -0.41
C GLY A 67 16.27 13.14 -1.52
N PRO A 68 16.05 14.47 -1.59
CA PRO A 68 16.56 15.48 -0.66
C PRO A 68 15.75 15.60 0.64
N GLY A 69 14.57 14.96 0.72
CA GLY A 69 13.66 15.15 1.86
C GLY A 69 13.97 14.26 3.07
N PHE A 70 14.50 13.06 2.87
CA PHE A 70 14.75 12.07 3.93
C PHE A 70 13.52 11.72 4.81
N GLU A 71 12.32 12.03 4.31
CA GLU A 71 11.05 11.74 4.98
C GLU A 71 10.56 10.33 4.64
N MET A 72 9.81 9.73 5.58
CA MET A 72 9.08 8.48 5.36
C MET A 72 7.84 8.68 4.49
N ALA A 73 7.26 9.89 4.50
CA ALA A 73 6.10 10.23 3.69
C ALA A 73 6.45 10.32 2.20
N THR A 74 5.53 9.88 1.35
CA THR A 74 5.62 10.05 -0.12
C THR A 74 4.50 10.99 -0.57
N ARG A 75 4.78 11.88 -1.51
CA ARG A 75 3.76 12.76 -2.11
C ARG A 75 3.26 12.14 -3.42
N ALA A 76 1.97 12.35 -3.71
CA ALA A 76 1.45 12.05 -5.04
C ALA A 76 2.15 12.93 -6.08
N GLY A 77 2.43 12.36 -7.25
CA GLY A 77 2.92 13.13 -8.39
C GLY A 77 1.86 14.11 -8.89
N PRO A 78 2.25 15.08 -9.73
CA PRO A 78 1.32 16.01 -10.37
C PRO A 78 0.56 15.38 -11.55
N ASP A 79 0.81 14.10 -11.84
CA ASP A 79 0.20 13.39 -12.96
C ASP A 79 -1.32 13.38 -12.84
N ARG A 80 -1.97 13.63 -13.98
CA ARG A 80 -3.43 13.66 -14.04
C ARG A 80 -4.00 12.25 -13.92
N ASP A 81 -5.06 12.11 -13.14
CA ASP A 81 -5.87 10.90 -13.14
C ASP A 81 -6.75 10.86 -14.42
N PHE A 82 -6.56 9.82 -15.22
CA PHE A 82 -7.34 9.57 -16.43
C PHE A 82 -8.46 8.54 -16.21
N ASN A 83 -8.60 8.01 -15.00
CA ASN A 83 -9.65 7.08 -14.64
C ASN A 83 -10.91 7.88 -14.26
N SER A 84 -11.81 8.10 -15.22
CA SER A 84 -13.09 8.74 -14.92
C SER A 84 -13.97 7.84 -14.05
N ALA A 85 -14.89 8.43 -13.30
CA ALA A 85 -15.82 7.67 -12.46
C ALA A 85 -16.70 6.71 -13.28
N GLU A 86 -17.13 7.15 -14.47
CA GLU A 86 -17.92 6.36 -15.40
C GLU A 86 -17.14 5.15 -15.93
N TYR A 87 -15.85 5.35 -16.24
CA TYR A 87 -14.97 4.27 -16.68
C TYR A 87 -14.77 3.24 -15.56
N ILE A 88 -14.48 3.70 -14.34
CA ILE A 88 -14.33 2.81 -13.17
C ILE A 88 -15.60 2.00 -12.97
N GLN A 89 -16.78 2.63 -12.99
CA GLN A 89 -18.06 1.93 -12.82
C GLN A 89 -18.27 0.87 -13.90
N THR A 90 -17.98 1.21 -15.16
CA THR A 90 -18.10 0.27 -16.30
C THR A 90 -17.23 -0.97 -16.10
N VAL A 91 -15.98 -0.79 -15.64
CA VAL A 91 -15.06 -1.91 -15.37
C VAL A 91 -15.53 -2.75 -14.18
N VAL A 92 -15.98 -2.09 -13.11
CA VAL A 92 -16.51 -2.74 -11.91
C VAL A 92 -17.71 -3.62 -12.25
N ASP A 93 -18.70 -3.08 -12.97
CA ASP A 93 -19.91 -3.82 -13.36
C ASP A 93 -19.56 -5.05 -14.19
N LYS A 94 -18.60 -4.93 -15.11
CA LYS A 94 -18.11 -6.04 -15.93
C LYS A 94 -17.48 -7.15 -15.08
N VAL A 95 -16.57 -6.81 -14.16
CA VAL A 95 -15.88 -7.79 -13.31
C VAL A 95 -16.88 -8.51 -12.40
N PHE A 96 -17.84 -7.79 -11.82
CA PHE A 96 -18.85 -8.41 -10.96
C PHE A 96 -19.80 -9.31 -11.76
N HIS A 97 -20.18 -8.93 -12.99
CA HIS A 97 -21.01 -9.77 -13.84
C HIS A 97 -20.31 -11.10 -14.18
N GLU A 98 -19.05 -11.05 -14.60
CA GLU A 98 -18.24 -12.24 -14.94
C GLU A 98 -18.02 -13.19 -13.75
N GLN A 99 -17.95 -12.67 -12.51
CA GLN A 99 -17.81 -13.48 -11.31
C GLN A 99 -19.12 -14.19 -10.91
N THR A 100 -20.29 -13.61 -11.19
CA THR A 100 -21.58 -14.29 -10.98
C THR A 100 -21.80 -15.47 -11.92
N ASP A 101 -21.20 -15.46 -13.11
CA ASP A 101 -21.33 -16.55 -14.10
C ASP A 101 -20.38 -17.74 -13.82
N GLN A 102 -19.41 -17.56 -12.91
CA GLN A 102 -18.60 -18.64 -12.35
C GLN A 102 -19.27 -19.18 -11.09
N GLU A 103 -20.37 -19.94 -11.26
CA GLU A 103 -20.92 -20.74 -10.16
C GLU A 103 -19.91 -21.83 -9.72
N PHE A 104 -19.77 -21.98 -8.40
CA PHE A 104 -19.09 -23.10 -7.73
C PHE A 104 -20.02 -24.31 -7.60
#